data_AF-A0A8C0RA86-F1
#
_entry.id   AF-A0A8C0RA86-F1
#
_cell.length_a   1.000
_cell.length_b   1.000
_cell.length_c   1.000
_cell.angle_alpha   90.00
_cell.angle_beta   90.00
_cell.angle_gamma   90.00
#
_symmetry.space_group_name_H-M   'P 1'
#
loop_
_entity.id
_entity.type
_entity.pdbx_description
1 polymer ?
#
loop_
_entity_poly.entity_id
_entity_poly.type
_entity_poly.pdbx_seq_one_letter_code
_entity_poly.pdbx_strand_id
1 'polypeptide(L)'
;MWPWWRQYMAQSHFLLHLCCFSKNSNGMHSLIATGYLLSVDPDRMVIKRVVLSGHPFKIFTKMAVLHYMFFSREDVLRFKPVKLRTKAAGDIKEPLGTHGHMKCSFDGKLKSQDTVLMNLYKRVFPKWTYDPYVPDPVPWMKKPHLNFILCDCEDIINKVPYNRPLV
;
A
#
# COMPACT_ATOMS: atom_id res chain seq x y z
N MET A 1 53.89 -7.92 10.68
CA MET A 1 52.83 -7.54 11.63
C MET A 1 51.48 -7.54 10.91
N TRP A 2 50.90 -8.73 10.82
CA TRP A 2 49.50 -9.17 10.59
C TRP A 2 48.45 -8.27 9.89
N PRO A 3 48.10 -8.59 8.62
CA PRO A 3 46.91 -8.11 7.89
C PRO A 3 45.61 -8.91 8.12
N TRP A 4 45.57 -9.83 9.09
CA TRP A 4 44.51 -10.85 9.20
C TRP A 4 43.23 -10.43 9.94
N TRP A 5 43.16 -9.22 10.51
CA TRP A 5 42.02 -8.81 11.33
C TRP A 5 40.84 -8.21 10.57
N ARG A 6 40.95 -7.94 9.26
CA ARG A 6 39.83 -7.41 8.45
C ARG A 6 38.86 -8.50 7.97
N GLN A 7 39.28 -9.76 7.96
CA GLN A 7 38.45 -10.89 7.50
C GLN A 7 37.56 -11.47 8.63
N TYR A 8 37.97 -11.33 9.89
CA TYR A 8 37.30 -11.97 11.04
C TYR A 8 36.02 -11.27 11.55
N MET A 9 35.73 -10.04 11.09
CA MET A 9 34.47 -9.34 11.40
C MET A 9 33.39 -9.48 10.31
N ALA A 10 33.64 -10.23 9.24
CA ALA A 10 32.65 -10.43 8.17
C ALA A 10 31.63 -11.54 8.48
N GLN A 11 31.76 -12.24 9.62
CA GLN A 11 30.99 -13.46 9.88
C GLN A 11 30.49 -13.60 11.34
N SER A 12 30.19 -12.47 11.98
CA SER A 12 29.25 -12.44 13.11
C SER A 12 28.07 -11.59 12.70
N HIS A 13 27.11 -12.20 11.98
CA HIS A 13 25.75 -11.69 11.91
C HIS A 13 25.14 -11.73 13.31
N PHE A 14 25.51 -10.77 14.18
CA PHE A 14 24.67 -10.40 15.31
C PHE A 14 23.44 -9.73 14.70
N LEU A 15 22.47 -10.57 14.28
CA LEU A 15 21.15 -10.12 13.91
C LEU A 15 20.55 -9.43 15.14
N LEU A 16 20.53 -8.10 15.14
CA LEU A 16 19.94 -7.33 16.23
C LEU A 16 18.45 -7.66 16.29
N HIS A 17 18.00 -8.17 17.42
CA HIS A 17 16.60 -8.53 17.64
C HIS A 17 15.77 -7.26 17.89
N LEU A 18 14.63 -7.15 17.21
CA LEU A 18 13.69 -6.03 17.29
C LEU A 18 12.34 -6.53 17.81
N CYS A 19 11.76 -5.77 18.74
CA CYS A 19 10.42 -6.01 19.27
C CYS A 19 9.60 -4.73 19.15
N CYS A 20 8.38 -4.84 18.61
CA CYS A 20 7.44 -3.73 18.47
C CYS A 20 6.28 -3.90 19.45
N PHE A 21 6.06 -2.87 20.27
CA PHE A 21 4.96 -2.81 21.25
C PHE A 21 3.94 -1.75 20.86
N SER A 22 2.66 -2.02 21.13
CA SER A 22 1.59 -1.02 21.07
C SER A 22 1.05 -0.72 22.46
N LYS A 23 0.80 0.56 22.71
CA LYS A 23 0.18 1.04 23.95
C LYS A 23 -1.34 0.83 23.88
N ASN A 24 -1.87 0.11 24.86
CA ASN A 24 -3.31 -0.03 25.08
C ASN A 24 -3.86 1.16 25.88
N SER A 25 -5.19 1.34 25.90
CA SER A 25 -5.87 2.39 26.67
C SER A 25 -5.47 2.45 28.14
N ASN A 26 -5.14 1.30 28.73
CA ASN A 26 -4.82 1.16 30.14
C ASN A 26 -3.32 1.40 30.45
N GLY A 27 -2.54 1.89 29.47
CA GLY A 27 -1.09 2.05 29.60
C GLY A 27 -0.28 0.76 29.47
N MET A 28 -0.94 -0.38 29.25
CA MET A 28 -0.28 -1.67 29.06
C MET A 28 0.37 -1.76 27.67
N HIS A 29 1.59 -2.25 27.60
CA HIS A 29 2.28 -2.53 26.33
C HIS A 29 1.98 -3.96 25.87
N SER A 30 1.40 -4.11 24.68
CA SER A 30 1.19 -5.41 24.03
C SER A 30 2.25 -5.62 22.97
N LEU A 31 2.93 -6.77 23.00
CA LEU A 31 3.82 -7.19 21.92
C LEU A 31 2.99 -7.47 20.67
N ILE A 32 3.27 -6.79 19.57
CA ILE A 32 2.57 -6.99 18.29
C ILE A 32 3.45 -7.73 17.29
N ALA A 33 4.75 -7.40 17.25
CA ALA A 33 5.67 -7.98 16.29
C ALA A 33 7.06 -8.20 16.91
N THR A 34 7.71 -9.26 16.44
CA THR A 34 9.11 -9.61 16.73
C THR A 34 9.82 -9.84 15.41
N GLY A 35 11.11 -9.52 15.36
CA GLY A 35 11.90 -9.66 14.15
C GLY A 35 13.36 -9.33 14.36
N TYR A 36 14.11 -9.19 13.27
CA TYR A 36 15.52 -8.83 13.28
C TYR A 36 15.76 -7.63 12.37
N LEU A 37 16.80 -6.85 12.67
CA LEU A 37 17.20 -5.70 11.87
C LEU A 37 17.78 -6.21 10.54
N LEU A 38 17.19 -5.74 9.44
CA LEU A 38 17.75 -5.88 8.09
C LEU A 38 18.80 -4.78 7.84
N SER A 39 19.34 -4.72 6.62
CA SER A 39 20.21 -3.60 6.23
C SER A 39 19.49 -2.25 6.35
N VAL A 40 20.21 -1.24 6.86
CA VAL A 40 19.71 0.13 7.06
C VAL A 40 20.15 0.98 5.87
N ASP A 41 19.41 0.85 4.76
CA ASP A 41 19.71 1.55 3.51
C ASP A 41 18.66 2.64 3.22
N PRO A 42 19.03 3.93 3.15
CA PRO A 42 18.10 5.02 2.85
C PRO A 42 17.61 5.00 1.39
N ASP A 43 18.30 4.30 0.50
CA ASP A 43 17.96 4.17 -0.92
C ASP A 43 16.78 3.21 -1.17
N ARG A 44 16.39 2.43 -0.15
CA ARG A 44 15.27 1.51 -0.27
C ARG A 44 13.95 2.27 -0.43
N MET A 45 13.37 2.20 -1.63
CA MET A 45 12.12 2.90 -1.94
C MET A 45 10.89 2.14 -1.44
N VAL A 46 10.08 2.80 -0.62
CA VAL A 46 8.72 2.34 -0.26
C VAL A 46 7.71 2.99 -1.18
N ILE A 47 6.93 2.18 -1.89
CA ILE A 47 5.95 2.63 -2.89
C ILE A 47 4.55 2.21 -2.46
N LYS A 48 3.62 3.16 -2.43
CA LYS A 48 2.19 2.91 -2.23
C LYS A 48 1.50 2.76 -3.58
N ARG A 49 0.79 1.64 -3.76
CA ARG A 49 -0.08 1.40 -4.91
C ARG A 49 -1.46 1.99 -4.64
N VAL A 50 -1.98 2.75 -5.60
CA VAL A 50 -3.36 3.23 -5.66
C VAL A 50 -4.01 2.58 -6.88
N VAL A 51 -5.21 2.02 -6.70
CA VAL A 51 -5.94 1.37 -7.78
C VAL A 51 -7.19 2.18 -8.08
N LEU A 52 -7.32 2.69 -9.30
CA LEU A 52 -8.54 3.33 -9.77
C LEU A 52 -9.40 2.29 -10.50
N SER A 53 -10.68 2.22 -10.16
CA SER A 53 -11.64 1.31 -10.77
C SER A 53 -12.57 2.06 -11.72
N GLY A 54 -12.85 1.47 -12.87
CA GLY A 54 -13.87 1.95 -13.81
C GLY A 54 -14.67 0.79 -14.37
N HIS A 55 -15.90 1.09 -14.77
CA HIS A 55 -16.80 0.10 -15.32
C HIS A 55 -17.00 0.29 -16.83
N PRO A 56 -17.13 -0.79 -17.60
CA PRO A 56 -17.47 -0.69 -19.01
C PRO A 56 -18.94 -0.31 -19.18
N PHE A 57 -19.17 0.74 -19.97
CA PHE A 57 -20.51 1.19 -20.33
C PHE A 57 -20.97 0.62 -21.68
N LYS A 58 -20.10 0.68 -22.69
CA LYS A 58 -20.36 0.12 -24.03
C LYS A 58 -19.17 -0.73 -24.47
N ILE A 59 -19.43 -1.97 -24.89
CA ILE A 59 -18.39 -2.94 -25.25
C ILE A 59 -18.48 -3.26 -26.74
N PHE A 60 -17.34 -3.14 -27.41
CA PHE A 60 -17.09 -3.60 -28.78
C PHE A 60 -16.09 -4.77 -28.74
N THR A 61 -15.75 -5.35 -29.90
CA THR A 61 -14.90 -6.55 -29.97
C THR A 61 -13.51 -6.37 -29.36
N LYS A 62 -12.85 -5.23 -29.66
CA LYS A 62 -11.50 -4.87 -29.16
C LYS A 62 -11.43 -3.50 -28.51
N MET A 63 -12.57 -2.83 -28.37
CA MET A 63 -12.67 -1.49 -27.79
C MET A 63 -13.80 -1.45 -26.78
N ALA A 64 -13.67 -0.63 -25.74
CA ALA A 64 -14.77 -0.38 -24.82
C ALA A 64 -14.76 1.09 -24.38
N VAL A 65 -15.95 1.61 -24.11
CA VAL A 65 -16.12 2.91 -23.46
C VAL A 65 -16.27 2.66 -21.97
N LEU A 66 -15.43 3.32 -21.18
CA LEU A 66 -15.43 3.23 -19.71
C LEU A 66 -15.99 4.51 -19.11
N HIS A 67 -16.62 4.37 -17.94
CA HIS A 67 -17.06 5.47 -17.08
C HIS A 67 -16.68 5.24 -15.61
N TYR A 68 -16.82 6.29 -14.79
CA TYR A 68 -16.54 6.32 -13.35
C TYR A 68 -15.07 6.13 -12.93
N MET A 69 -14.12 5.98 -13.87
CA MET A 69 -12.70 5.99 -13.53
C MET A 69 -12.16 7.41 -13.32
N PHE A 70 -12.64 8.37 -14.12
CA PHE A 70 -12.30 9.78 -14.06
C PHE A 70 -13.58 10.61 -14.19
N PHE A 71 -13.58 11.82 -13.64
CA PHE A 71 -14.69 12.76 -13.75
C PHE A 71 -14.41 13.91 -14.73
N SER A 72 -13.14 14.24 -14.97
CA SER A 72 -12.70 15.29 -15.90
C SER A 72 -12.02 14.70 -17.14
N ARG A 73 -12.16 15.39 -18.27
CA ARG A 73 -11.43 15.09 -19.52
C ARG A 73 -9.91 15.25 -19.36
N GLU A 74 -9.48 16.23 -18.58
CA GLU A 74 -8.06 16.55 -18.41
C GLU A 74 -7.30 15.41 -17.72
N ASP A 75 -7.93 14.78 -16.74
CA ASP A 75 -7.36 13.63 -16.03
C ASP A 75 -7.13 12.45 -16.97
N VAL A 76 -8.11 12.16 -17.85
CA VAL A 76 -7.97 11.08 -18.84
C VAL A 76 -6.77 11.32 -19.77
N LEU A 77 -6.56 12.56 -20.21
CA LEU A 77 -5.41 12.90 -21.06
C LEU A 77 -4.09 12.77 -20.29
N ARG A 78 -4.05 13.21 -19.03
CA ARG A 78 -2.86 13.11 -18.18
C ARG A 78 -2.45 11.66 -17.91
N PHE A 79 -3.43 10.77 -17.74
CA PHE A 79 -3.20 9.34 -17.47
C PHE A 79 -3.23 8.44 -18.72
N LYS A 80 -3.27 9.03 -19.92
CA LYS A 80 -3.20 8.29 -21.19
C LYS A 80 -2.03 7.31 -21.34
N PRO A 81 -0.78 7.61 -20.89
CA PRO A 81 0.33 6.67 -21.06
C PRO A 81 0.27 5.48 -20.07
N VAL A 82 -0.67 5.48 -19.12
CA VAL A 82 -0.79 4.40 -18.13
C VAL A 82 -1.59 3.25 -18.72
N LYS A 83 -1.02 2.04 -18.66
CA LYS A 83 -1.70 0.82 -19.08
C LYS A 83 -2.80 0.42 -18.11
N LEU A 84 -3.94 0.02 -18.66
CA LEU A 84 -5.08 -0.53 -17.94
C LEU A 84 -4.89 -2.03 -17.72
N ARG A 85 -5.32 -2.50 -16.55
CA ARG A 85 -5.30 -3.90 -16.15
C ARG A 85 -6.74 -4.42 -16.03
N THR A 86 -7.03 -5.46 -16.79
CA THR A 86 -8.19 -6.35 -16.55
C THR A 86 -7.72 -7.80 -16.65
N LYS A 87 -8.63 -8.73 -16.97
CA LYS A 87 -8.26 -10.05 -17.51
C LYS A 87 -7.43 -9.93 -18.80
N ALA A 88 -7.61 -8.85 -19.57
CA ALA A 88 -6.78 -8.43 -20.68
C ALA A 88 -6.05 -7.11 -20.38
N ALA A 89 -4.89 -6.88 -21.00
CA ALA A 89 -4.26 -5.57 -20.97
C ALA A 89 -5.02 -4.62 -21.91
N GLY A 90 -5.02 -3.33 -21.60
CA GLY A 90 -5.61 -2.32 -22.46
C GLY A 90 -4.98 -0.95 -22.30
N ASP A 91 -5.24 -0.08 -23.27
CA ASP A 91 -4.69 1.27 -23.36
C ASP A 91 -5.82 2.28 -23.61
N ILE A 92 -5.65 3.50 -23.10
CA ILE A 92 -6.58 4.62 -23.33
C ILE A 92 -6.28 5.24 -24.70
N LYS A 93 -7.30 5.37 -25.55
CA LYS A 93 -7.17 5.97 -26.89
C LYS A 93 -7.56 7.44 -26.89
N GLU A 94 -8.81 7.72 -26.53
CA GLU A 94 -9.38 9.06 -26.60
C GLU A 94 -10.42 9.29 -25.48
N PRO A 95 -10.42 10.47 -24.84
CA PRO A 95 -11.53 10.89 -23.98
C PRO A 95 -12.76 11.29 -24.80
N LEU A 96 -13.93 10.94 -24.29
CA LEU A 96 -15.24 11.25 -24.85
C LEU A 96 -15.99 12.24 -23.95
N GLY A 97 -16.44 13.36 -24.52
CA GLY A 97 -17.20 14.38 -23.79
C GLY A 97 -16.42 15.05 -22.65
N THR A 98 -17.15 15.51 -21.63
CA THR A 98 -16.64 16.27 -20.47
C THR A 98 -16.60 15.46 -19.17
N HIS A 99 -17.48 14.48 -18.99
CA HIS A 99 -17.64 13.69 -17.75
C HIS A 99 -16.61 12.57 -17.53
N GLY A 100 -15.41 12.68 -18.13
CA GLY A 100 -14.35 11.67 -17.94
C GLY A 100 -14.64 10.29 -18.56
N HIS A 101 -15.60 10.20 -19.49
CA HIS A 101 -15.77 9.00 -20.31
C HIS A 101 -14.56 8.83 -21.21
N MET A 102 -14.15 7.58 -21.45
CA MET A 102 -12.99 7.32 -22.29
C MET A 102 -13.13 6.05 -23.08
N LYS A 103 -12.58 6.08 -24.29
CA LYS A 103 -12.48 4.91 -25.17
C LYS A 103 -11.13 4.24 -24.95
N CYS A 104 -11.19 2.96 -24.65
CA CYS A 104 -10.03 2.12 -24.40
C CYS A 104 -9.98 1.00 -25.43
N SER A 105 -8.78 0.60 -25.86
CA SER A 105 -8.60 -0.65 -26.61
C SER A 105 -8.07 -1.73 -25.69
N PHE A 106 -8.56 -2.94 -25.88
CA PHE A 106 -8.13 -4.12 -25.14
C PHE A 106 -7.67 -5.19 -26.12
N ASP A 107 -6.70 -6.01 -25.70
CA ASP A 107 -6.21 -7.13 -26.51
C ASP A 107 -7.27 -8.22 -26.69
N GLY A 108 -8.16 -8.38 -25.70
CA GLY A 108 -9.25 -9.33 -25.70
C GLY A 108 -10.63 -8.69 -25.51
N LYS A 109 -11.68 -9.48 -25.72
CA LYS A 109 -13.07 -9.04 -25.51
C LYS A 109 -13.36 -8.93 -24.01
N LEU A 110 -13.88 -7.77 -23.59
CA LEU A 110 -14.29 -7.51 -22.22
C LEU A 110 -15.70 -8.06 -21.95
N LYS A 111 -15.98 -8.55 -20.74
CA LYS A 111 -17.37 -8.89 -20.32
C LYS A 111 -18.02 -7.68 -19.64
N SER A 112 -19.35 -7.61 -19.68
CA SER A 112 -20.11 -6.53 -19.03
C SER A 112 -19.94 -6.46 -17.51
N GLN A 113 -19.63 -7.59 -16.88
CA GLN A 113 -19.40 -7.69 -15.43
C GLN A 113 -17.94 -7.41 -15.02
N ASP A 114 -17.02 -7.28 -15.98
CA ASP A 114 -15.62 -7.06 -15.65
C ASP A 114 -15.39 -5.61 -15.23
N THR A 115 -14.50 -5.39 -14.26
CA THR A 115 -14.07 -4.05 -13.81
C THR A 115 -12.68 -3.77 -14.35
N VAL A 116 -12.47 -2.57 -14.87
CA VAL A 116 -11.18 -2.10 -15.37
C VAL A 116 -10.44 -1.40 -14.24
N LEU A 117 -9.17 -1.77 -14.06
CA LEU A 117 -8.34 -1.26 -13.00
C LEU A 117 -7.13 -0.54 -13.59
N MET A 118 -6.77 0.61 -13.03
CA MET A 118 -5.52 1.30 -13.32
C MET A 118 -4.65 1.32 -12.06
N ASN A 119 -3.38 0.92 -12.19
CA ASN A 119 -2.43 0.93 -11.08
C ASN A 119 -1.58 2.19 -11.14
N LEU A 120 -1.67 3.02 -10.12
CA LEU A 120 -0.82 4.18 -9.92
C LEU A 120 0.11 3.93 -8.73
N TYR A 121 1.32 4.48 -8.81
CA TYR A 121 2.35 4.27 -7.80
C TYR A 121 2.86 5.62 -7.31
N LYS A 122 2.94 5.79 -6.00
CA LYS A 122 3.49 6.98 -5.36
C LYS A 122 4.57 6.57 -4.35
N ARG A 123 5.73 7.22 -4.40
CA ARG A 123 6.77 7.07 -3.38
C ARG A 123 6.27 7.67 -2.07
N VAL A 124 6.38 6.90 -0.99
CA VAL A 124 5.97 7.32 0.36
C VAL A 124 7.19 7.27 1.27
N PHE A 125 7.37 8.35 2.03
CA PHE A 125 8.36 8.43 3.08
C PHE A 125 7.70 8.23 4.45
N PRO A 126 8.36 7.54 5.39
CA PRO A 126 7.85 7.44 6.75
C PRO A 126 7.78 8.84 7.40
N LYS A 127 6.86 9.00 8.34
CA LYS A 127 6.79 10.24 9.14
C LYS A 127 7.91 10.23 10.17
N TRP A 128 8.51 11.39 10.41
CA TRP A 128 9.48 11.56 11.49
C TRP A 128 8.74 11.66 12.83
N THR A 129 8.72 10.59 13.60
CA THR A 129 8.07 10.51 14.93
C THR A 129 8.98 9.87 15.96
N TYR A 130 10.28 10.20 15.91
CA TYR A 130 11.25 9.68 16.86
C TYR A 130 11.17 10.48 18.17
N ASP A 131 10.70 9.83 19.24
CA ASP A 131 10.77 10.30 20.61
C ASP A 131 11.52 9.25 21.43
N PRO A 132 12.66 9.58 22.06
CA PRO A 132 13.40 8.63 22.88
C PRO A 132 12.68 8.27 24.19
N TYR A 133 11.71 9.06 24.64
CA TYR A 133 10.99 8.80 25.88
C TYR A 133 9.87 7.77 25.67
N VAL A 134 9.96 6.66 26.40
CA VAL A 134 8.92 5.63 26.47
C VAL A 134 8.41 5.58 27.92
N PRO A 135 7.10 5.74 28.17
CA PRO A 135 6.56 5.67 29.53
C PRO A 135 6.69 4.25 30.09
N ASP A 136 6.87 4.15 31.40
CA ASP A 136 6.95 2.85 32.08
C ASP A 136 5.64 2.07 31.91
N PRO A 137 5.69 0.81 31.44
CA PRO A 137 4.49 0.01 31.27
C PRO A 137 3.91 -0.39 32.63
N VAL A 138 2.58 -0.34 32.73
CA VAL A 138 1.90 -1.05 33.82
C VAL A 138 2.11 -2.57 33.67
N PRO A 139 2.12 -3.33 34.79
CA PRO A 139 2.27 -4.78 34.74
C PRO A 139 1.26 -5.40 33.78
N TRP A 140 1.76 -6.31 32.95
CA TRP A 140 0.92 -6.96 31.97
C TRP A 140 -0.06 -7.90 32.65
N MET A 141 -1.36 -7.70 32.41
CA MET A 141 -2.43 -8.58 32.87
C MET A 141 -3.05 -9.30 31.69
N LYS A 142 -3.16 -10.63 31.79
CA LYS A 142 -4.02 -11.41 30.90
C LYS A 142 -5.45 -10.91 31.05
N LYS A 143 -6.07 -10.45 29.97
CA LYS A 143 -7.52 -10.19 29.99
C LYS A 143 -8.22 -11.51 30.34
N PRO A 144 -9.03 -11.57 31.41
CA PRO A 144 -9.83 -12.75 31.69
C PRO A 144 -10.85 -12.92 30.56
N HIS A 145 -10.73 -14.05 29.85
CA HIS A 145 -11.68 -14.67 28.92
C HIS A 145 -12.87 -13.81 28.48
N LEU A 146 -12.68 -13.04 27.41
CA LEU A 146 -13.73 -12.83 26.40
C LEU A 146 -13.23 -13.53 25.14
N ASN A 147 -14.04 -14.47 24.66
CA ASN A 147 -13.84 -15.40 23.55
C ASN A 147 -12.70 -15.09 22.58
N PHE A 148 -11.92 -16.12 22.28
CA PHE A 148 -10.96 -16.24 21.17
C PHE A 148 -11.60 -16.15 19.77
N ILE A 149 -12.63 -15.31 19.60
CA ILE A 149 -13.20 -15.00 18.31
C ILE A 149 -12.65 -13.62 17.94
N LEU A 150 -11.64 -13.66 17.08
CA LEU A 150 -11.11 -12.53 16.34
C LEU A 150 -10.59 -11.40 17.25
N CYS A 151 -9.29 -11.42 17.56
CA CYS A 151 -8.57 -10.16 17.48
C CYS A 151 -8.69 -9.72 16.02
N ASP A 152 -9.73 -8.95 15.73
CA ASP A 152 -10.01 -8.43 14.41
C ASP A 152 -8.74 -7.76 13.90
N CYS A 153 -8.20 -8.32 12.82
CA CYS A 153 -7.10 -7.71 12.07
C CYS A 153 -7.49 -6.31 11.53
N GLU A 154 -8.77 -5.92 11.66
CA GLU A 154 -9.33 -4.66 11.21
C GLU A 154 -8.90 -3.46 12.09
N ASP A 155 -8.55 -3.66 13.36
CA ASP A 155 -8.17 -2.54 14.25
C ASP A 155 -6.74 -2.01 14.02
N ILE A 156 -5.85 -2.84 13.46
CA ILE A 156 -4.46 -2.43 13.15
C ILE A 156 -4.42 -1.60 11.85
N ILE A 157 -5.35 -1.84 10.91
CA ILE A 157 -5.41 -1.12 9.63
C ILE A 157 -5.97 0.31 9.83
N ASN A 158 -6.90 0.50 10.77
CA ASN A 158 -7.56 1.79 10.98
C ASN A 158 -6.76 2.80 11.84
N LYS A 159 -5.62 2.42 12.42
CA LYS A 159 -4.70 3.35 13.12
C LYS A 159 -3.56 3.86 12.25
N VAL A 160 -3.50 3.49 10.98
CA VAL A 160 -2.69 4.25 10.01
C VAL A 160 -3.53 5.45 9.60
N PRO A 161 -3.09 6.71 9.81
CA PRO A 161 -3.81 7.88 9.32
C PRO A 161 -3.77 7.86 7.78
N TYR A 162 -4.73 7.17 7.17
CA TYR A 162 -5.01 7.23 5.76
C TYR A 162 -5.59 8.62 5.48
N ASN A 163 -4.85 9.40 4.69
CA ASN A 163 -5.27 10.58 3.94
C ASN A 163 -6.19 11.57 4.67
N ARG A 164 -5.59 12.63 5.22
CA ARG A 164 -6.27 13.93 5.19
C ARG A 164 -6.27 14.39 3.72
N PRO A 165 -7.42 14.56 3.04
CA PRO A 165 -7.42 15.24 1.75
C PRO A 165 -6.87 16.65 1.99
N LEU A 166 -5.92 17.06 1.15
CA LEU A 166 -5.48 18.44 1.08
C LEU A 166 -6.66 19.24 0.55
N VAL A 167 -7.28 20.04 1.42
CA VAL A 167 -7.98 21.27 1.02
C VAL A 167 -7.00 22.39 1.28
#